data_AF-A0A7S2AZ45-F1
#
_entry.id   AF-A0A7S2AZ45-F1
#
_cell.length_a   1.000
_cell.length_b   1.000
_cell.length_c   1.000
_cell.angle_alpha   90.00
_cell.angle_beta   90.00
_cell.angle_gamma   90.00
#
_symmetry.space_group_name_H-M   'P 1'
#
loop_
_entity.id
_entity.type
_entity.pdbx_description
1 polymer ?
#
loop_
_entity_poly.entity_id
_entity_poly.type
_entity_poly.pdbx_seq_one_letter_code
_entity_poly.pdbx_strand_id
1 'polypeptide(L)'
;GHKVHQVSDEAKAEVSEEALATARRMAEEGLKEKLAEIDMDEGEWKAYVSYLDRIASEVAQLRVILDSVESKSKERSWLRHQTSGDLDDSKIVDGMAGDRQVFRRRGDVKENAGNRGKKKRLMFAMDVSGSMYRFNSQDGRLERLLECTMMIMEALDGFTGAKYEYSIVGHSGDSPSIPFVEFGQPPENRKERLKVLQRMVAHSQYCISGDHTVEALDQAMATMGDSSDSDPDNSFVFLLSDANLQRYGIDPAELGNTLLGEPGVTGHVVMIASLADEAKRSVNAMPPGTASTCMDAGQLPQLLKSILSSSIDQ
;
A
#
# COMPACT_ATOMS: atom_id res chain seq x y z
N GLY A 1 1.17 -3.23 -28.11
CA GLY A 1 -0.29 -3.22 -28.26
C GLY A 1 -0.70 -4.44 -29.06
N HIS A 2 -1.46 -5.35 -28.46
CA HIS A 2 -1.99 -6.50 -29.19
C HIS A 2 -3.18 -6.04 -30.03
N LYS A 3 -3.19 -6.47 -31.30
CA LYS A 3 -4.24 -6.14 -32.27
C LYS A 3 -5.52 -6.85 -31.83
N VAL A 4 -6.41 -6.12 -31.15
CA VAL A 4 -7.72 -6.63 -30.76
C VAL A 4 -8.56 -6.75 -32.02
N HIS A 5 -8.73 -7.98 -32.50
CA HIS A 5 -9.68 -8.28 -33.56
C HIS A 5 -11.09 -8.28 -32.96
N GLN A 6 -11.81 -7.16 -33.12
CA GLN A 6 -13.23 -7.09 -32.81
C GLN A 6 -13.99 -7.91 -33.84
N VAL A 7 -14.60 -9.00 -33.39
CA VAL A 7 -15.46 -9.86 -34.19
C VAL A 7 -16.79 -9.12 -34.42
N SER A 8 -17.27 -9.05 -35.67
CA SER A 8 -18.56 -8.41 -35.98
C SER A 8 -19.72 -9.13 -35.29
N ASP A 9 -20.80 -8.40 -35.00
CA ASP A 9 -21.95 -8.96 -34.28
C ASP A 9 -22.67 -10.06 -35.07
N GLU A 10 -22.52 -10.07 -36.40
CA GLU A 10 -23.00 -11.14 -37.29
C GLU A 10 -22.19 -12.43 -37.13
N ALA A 11 -20.87 -12.34 -36.94
CA ALA A 11 -20.01 -13.51 -36.71
C ALA A 11 -20.13 -14.07 -35.27
N LYS A 12 -20.67 -13.30 -34.33
CA LYS A 12 -21.09 -13.82 -33.00
C LYS A 12 -22.41 -14.59 -33.06
N ALA A 13 -23.26 -14.31 -34.05
CA ALA A 13 -24.54 -14.98 -34.24
C ALA A 13 -24.43 -16.32 -35.01
N GLU A 14 -23.32 -16.55 -35.73
CA GLU A 14 -23.02 -17.81 -36.43
C GLU A 14 -22.45 -18.91 -35.51
N VAL A 15 -22.25 -18.64 -34.22
CA VAL A 15 -21.75 -19.65 -33.27
C VAL A 15 -22.85 -20.69 -33.05
N SER A 16 -22.60 -21.95 -33.44
CA SER A 16 -23.57 -23.03 -33.26
C SER A 16 -23.91 -23.23 -31.77
N GLU A 17 -25.14 -23.66 -31.49
CA GLU A 17 -25.54 -23.99 -30.11
C GLU A 17 -24.62 -25.03 -29.48
N GLU A 18 -24.10 -25.97 -30.29
CA GLU A 18 -23.14 -26.99 -29.88
C GLU A 18 -21.77 -26.39 -29.50
N ALA A 19 -21.30 -25.36 -30.22
CA ALA A 19 -20.07 -24.64 -29.88
C ALA A 19 -20.24 -23.80 -28.60
N LEU A 20 -21.40 -23.16 -28.42
CA LEU A 20 -21.75 -22.44 -27.19
C LEU A 20 -21.84 -23.38 -25.98
N ALA A 21 -22.48 -24.54 -26.14
CA ALA A 21 -22.58 -25.56 -25.09
C ALA A 21 -21.20 -26.14 -24.73
N THR A 22 -20.36 -26.40 -25.74
CA THR A 22 -18.99 -26.89 -25.53
C THR A 22 -18.12 -25.84 -24.83
N ALA A 23 -18.21 -24.57 -25.23
CA ALA A 23 -17.50 -23.47 -24.59
C ALA A 23 -17.92 -23.29 -23.12
N ARG A 24 -19.23 -23.39 -22.82
CA ARG A 24 -19.73 -23.35 -21.45
C ARG A 24 -19.21 -24.52 -20.61
N ARG A 25 -19.27 -25.75 -21.13
CA ARG A 25 -18.74 -26.93 -20.42
C ARG A 25 -17.25 -26.80 -20.13
N MET A 26 -16.46 -26.36 -21.11
CA MET A 26 -15.01 -26.14 -20.91
C MET A 26 -14.73 -25.03 -19.88
N ALA A 27 -15.54 -23.97 -19.87
CA ALA A 27 -15.43 -22.92 -18.87
C ALA A 27 -15.81 -23.41 -17.46
N GLU A 28 -16.86 -24.22 -17.34
CA GLU A 28 -17.30 -24.83 -16.08
C GLU A 28 -16.27 -25.85 -15.54
N GLU A 29 -15.74 -26.72 -16.40
CA GLU A 29 -14.68 -27.67 -16.04
C GLU A 29 -13.41 -26.94 -15.60
N GLY A 30 -12.98 -25.93 -16.36
CA GLY A 30 -11.81 -25.11 -16.01
C GLY A 30 -12.02 -24.29 -14.73
N LEU A 31 -13.23 -23.81 -14.46
CA LEU A 31 -13.57 -23.17 -13.19
C LEU A 31 -13.48 -24.18 -12.04
N LYS A 32 -14.07 -25.36 -12.19
CA LYS A 32 -14.07 -26.41 -11.17
C LYS A 32 -12.65 -26.89 -10.83
N GLU A 33 -11.79 -27.05 -11.83
CA GLU A 33 -10.38 -27.41 -11.64
C GLU A 33 -9.64 -26.32 -10.86
N LYS A 34 -9.81 -25.05 -11.24
CA LYS A 34 -9.22 -23.92 -10.50
C LYS A 34 -9.72 -23.82 -9.07
N LEU A 35 -11.02 -24.01 -8.83
CA LEU A 35 -11.62 -23.97 -7.48
C LEU A 35 -11.05 -25.07 -6.59
N ALA A 36 -10.88 -26.29 -7.14
CA ALA A 36 -10.29 -27.40 -6.43
C ALA A 36 -8.80 -27.17 -6.10
N GLU A 37 -8.06 -26.53 -7.00
CA GLU A 37 -6.64 -26.17 -6.79
C GLU A 37 -6.47 -25.17 -5.64
N ILE A 38 -7.38 -24.19 -5.52
CA ILE A 38 -7.29 -23.11 -4.53
C ILE A 38 -8.15 -23.35 -3.27
N ASP A 39 -8.77 -24.53 -3.15
CA ASP A 39 -9.68 -24.92 -2.06
C ASP A 39 -10.82 -23.89 -1.83
N MET A 40 -11.35 -23.24 -2.87
CA MET A 40 -12.44 -22.25 -2.72
C MET A 40 -13.78 -22.80 -3.19
N ASP A 41 -14.86 -22.37 -2.55
CA ASP A 41 -16.20 -22.59 -3.11
C ASP A 41 -16.54 -21.54 -4.19
N GLU A 42 -17.62 -21.77 -4.93
CA GLU A 42 -18.02 -20.89 -6.04
C GLU A 42 -18.39 -19.47 -5.56
N GLY A 43 -18.94 -19.35 -4.36
CA GLY A 43 -19.30 -18.07 -3.75
C GLY A 43 -18.07 -17.29 -3.30
N GLU A 44 -17.14 -17.95 -2.63
CA GLU A 44 -15.83 -17.40 -2.24
C GLU A 44 -15.07 -16.90 -3.47
N TRP A 45 -15.04 -17.70 -4.53
CA TRP A 45 -14.37 -17.32 -5.77
C TRP A 45 -15.01 -16.10 -6.43
N LYS A 46 -16.34 -16.09 -6.54
CA LYS A 46 -17.08 -14.93 -7.08
C LYS A 46 -16.80 -13.68 -6.27
N ALA A 47 -16.81 -13.76 -4.94
CA ALA A 47 -16.48 -12.65 -4.06
C ALA A 47 -15.05 -12.15 -4.30
N TYR A 48 -14.08 -13.06 -4.31
CA TYR A 48 -12.67 -12.70 -4.53
C TYR A 48 -12.46 -12.03 -5.90
N VAL A 49 -12.98 -12.62 -6.99
CA VAL A 49 -12.91 -12.06 -8.34
C VAL A 49 -13.58 -10.69 -8.41
N SER A 50 -14.73 -10.51 -7.73
CA SER A 50 -15.43 -9.23 -7.72
C SER A 50 -14.61 -8.08 -7.13
N TYR A 51 -13.74 -8.35 -6.15
CA TYR A 51 -12.81 -7.36 -5.63
C TYR A 51 -11.67 -7.15 -6.62
N LEU A 52 -11.04 -8.24 -7.05
CA LEU A 52 -9.85 -8.20 -7.90
C LEU A 52 -10.10 -7.47 -9.24
N ASP A 53 -11.23 -7.72 -9.89
CA ASP A 53 -11.57 -7.11 -11.18
C ASP A 53 -11.66 -5.58 -11.10
N ARG A 54 -12.02 -5.02 -9.94
CA ARG A 54 -12.13 -3.56 -9.73
C ARG A 54 -10.78 -2.87 -9.56
N ILE A 55 -9.78 -3.61 -9.09
CA ILE A 55 -8.46 -3.08 -8.72
C ILE A 55 -7.32 -3.65 -9.58
N ALA A 56 -7.62 -4.45 -10.60
CA ALA A 56 -6.61 -5.19 -11.35
C ALA A 56 -5.56 -4.26 -12.00
N SER A 57 -5.99 -3.11 -12.51
CA SER A 57 -5.09 -2.07 -13.05
C SER A 57 -4.18 -1.48 -11.98
N GLU A 58 -4.72 -1.22 -10.80
CA GLU A 58 -4.07 -0.59 -9.66
C GLU A 58 -3.04 -1.54 -9.05
N VAL A 59 -3.38 -2.82 -8.92
CA VAL A 59 -2.45 -3.89 -8.55
C VAL A 59 -1.28 -3.92 -9.54
N ALA A 60 -1.54 -3.93 -10.85
CA ALA A 60 -0.48 -3.94 -11.84
C ALA A 60 0.42 -2.69 -11.75
N GLN A 61 -0.17 -1.50 -11.54
CA GLN A 61 0.57 -0.26 -11.33
C GLN A 61 1.45 -0.32 -10.08
N LEU A 62 0.89 -0.76 -8.95
CA LEU A 62 1.62 -0.86 -7.69
C LEU A 62 2.77 -1.86 -7.78
N ARG A 63 2.60 -2.98 -8.48
CA ARG A 63 3.69 -3.94 -8.75
C ARG A 63 4.85 -3.31 -9.53
N VAL A 64 4.56 -2.52 -10.56
CA VAL A 64 5.60 -1.78 -11.30
C VAL A 64 6.30 -0.77 -10.41
N ILE A 65 5.55 -0.09 -9.53
CA ILE A 65 6.11 0.87 -8.57
C ILE A 65 7.06 0.16 -7.61
N LEU A 66 6.63 -0.94 -6.99
CA LEU A 66 7.44 -1.72 -6.03
C LEU A 66 8.74 -2.23 -6.67
N ASP A 67 8.69 -2.66 -7.93
CA ASP A 67 9.87 -3.07 -8.71
C ASP A 67 10.79 -1.88 -9.05
N SER A 68 10.22 -0.71 -9.34
CA SER A 68 10.99 0.50 -9.64
C SER A 68 11.70 1.10 -8.41
N VAL A 69 11.04 1.07 -7.25
CA VAL A 69 11.60 1.50 -5.95
C VAL A 69 12.80 0.62 -5.60
N GLU A 70 12.72 -0.68 -5.91
CA GLU A 70 13.85 -1.61 -5.77
C GLU A 70 14.99 -1.31 -6.77
N SER A 71 14.64 -1.06 -8.04
CA SER A 71 15.65 -0.83 -9.07
C SER A 71 16.47 0.43 -8.81
N LYS A 72 15.82 1.49 -8.30
CA LYS A 72 16.47 2.75 -7.94
C LYS A 72 17.41 2.63 -6.74
N SER A 73 17.07 1.83 -5.71
CA SER A 73 18.00 1.61 -4.59
C SER A 73 19.29 0.91 -5.03
N LYS A 74 19.26 0.21 -6.17
CA LYS A 74 20.42 -0.47 -6.77
C LYS A 74 21.16 0.36 -7.83
N GLU A 75 20.72 1.57 -8.15
CA GLU A 75 21.25 2.34 -9.28
C GLU A 75 22.53 3.14 -8.92
N ARG A 76 23.52 3.12 -9.81
CA ARG A 76 24.79 3.86 -9.64
C ARG A 76 24.58 5.33 -9.93
N SER A 77 24.84 6.19 -8.97
CA SER A 77 24.77 7.65 -9.14
C SER A 77 26.15 8.30 -9.24
N TRP A 78 26.17 9.58 -9.59
CA TRP A 78 27.37 10.40 -9.55
C TRP A 78 27.64 10.86 -8.12
N LEU A 79 28.55 10.18 -7.42
CA LEU A 79 29.06 10.64 -6.13
C LEU A 79 29.88 11.92 -6.35
N ARG A 80 29.44 13.05 -5.77
CA ARG A 80 30.11 14.36 -5.87
C ARG A 80 31.13 14.56 -4.73
N HIS A 81 31.87 15.66 -4.75
CA HIS A 81 32.88 16.02 -3.73
C HIS A 81 34.02 15.01 -3.57
N GLN A 82 34.39 14.34 -4.66
CA GLN A 82 35.47 13.36 -4.67
C GLN A 82 36.81 14.05 -4.92
N THR A 83 37.88 13.47 -4.39
CA THR A 83 39.26 13.92 -4.63
C THR A 83 39.85 13.36 -5.92
N SER A 84 39.12 12.48 -6.61
CA SER A 84 39.49 11.87 -7.89
C SER A 84 38.23 11.41 -8.64
N GLY A 85 38.28 11.39 -9.96
CA GLY A 85 37.15 11.03 -10.82
C GLY A 85 37.04 11.94 -12.04
N ASP A 86 35.85 12.03 -12.62
CA ASP A 86 35.52 13.01 -13.66
C ASP A 86 35.35 14.39 -13.01
N LEU A 87 35.79 15.46 -13.66
CA LEU A 87 35.60 16.81 -13.12
C LEU A 87 34.11 17.13 -13.00
N ASP A 88 33.67 17.67 -11.86
CA ASP A 88 32.30 18.12 -11.68
C ASP A 88 32.16 19.56 -12.20
N ASP A 89 31.46 19.73 -13.32
CA ASP A 89 31.37 21.01 -14.03
C ASP A 89 30.79 22.14 -13.16
N SER A 90 29.98 21.81 -12.14
CA SER A 90 29.47 22.79 -11.18
C SER A 90 30.52 23.30 -10.16
N LYS A 91 31.69 22.66 -10.06
CA LYS A 91 32.75 22.98 -9.09
C LYS A 91 34.05 23.48 -9.73
N ILE A 92 33.99 23.88 -10.99
CA ILE A 92 35.15 24.42 -11.72
C ILE A 92 35.75 25.63 -10.99
N VAL A 93 34.89 26.54 -10.49
CA VAL A 93 35.32 27.74 -9.76
C VAL A 93 36.02 27.37 -8.45
N ASP A 94 35.49 26.41 -7.70
CA ASP A 94 36.09 25.92 -6.45
C ASP A 94 37.46 25.26 -6.69
N GLY A 95 37.61 24.54 -7.81
CA GLY A 95 38.88 23.95 -8.22
C GLY A 95 39.93 24.99 -8.55
N MET A 96 39.53 26.10 -9.18
CA MET A 96 40.43 27.24 -9.43
C MET A 96 40.84 27.94 -8.12
N ALA A 97 40.00 27.89 -7.08
CA ALA A 97 40.29 28.39 -5.75
C ALA A 97 41.12 27.42 -4.88
N GLY A 98 41.45 26.23 -5.40
CA GLY A 98 42.30 25.23 -4.74
C GLY A 98 41.56 24.13 -3.99
N ASP A 99 40.23 24.04 -4.10
CA ASP A 99 39.48 22.90 -3.55
C ASP A 99 39.87 21.62 -4.29
N ARG A 100 40.12 20.55 -3.52
CA ARG A 100 40.50 19.23 -4.04
C ARG A 100 39.28 18.32 -4.22
N GLN A 101 38.11 18.68 -3.65
CA GLN A 101 36.86 17.92 -3.73
C GLN A 101 35.98 18.39 -4.91
N VAL A 102 36.57 18.39 -6.11
CA VAL A 102 35.95 18.92 -7.33
C VAL A 102 35.63 17.85 -8.37
N PHE A 103 35.82 16.58 -8.01
CA PHE A 103 35.54 15.45 -8.89
C PHE A 103 34.24 14.75 -8.52
N ARG A 104 33.66 14.06 -9.49
CA ARG A 104 32.55 13.13 -9.35
C ARG A 104 32.94 11.76 -9.89
N ARG A 105 32.40 10.70 -9.31
CA ARG A 105 32.65 9.32 -9.77
C ARG A 105 31.35 8.54 -9.84
N ARG A 106 31.18 7.70 -10.86
CA ARG A 106 30.13 6.67 -10.87
C ARG A 106 30.43 5.65 -9.78
N GLY A 107 29.68 5.74 -8.71
CA GLY A 107 29.68 4.78 -7.61
C GLY A 107 28.26 4.32 -7.38
N ASP A 108 28.10 3.26 -6.59
CA ASP A 108 26.83 3.08 -5.92
C ASP A 108 26.63 4.33 -5.04
N VAL A 109 25.42 4.87 -4.95
CA VAL A 109 25.13 5.85 -3.89
C VAL A 109 25.66 5.23 -2.61
N LYS A 110 26.49 5.96 -1.85
CA LYS A 110 26.73 5.56 -0.47
C LYS A 110 25.41 5.81 0.26
N GLU A 111 24.47 4.89 0.09
CA GLU A 111 23.61 4.49 1.19
C GLU A 111 24.54 4.42 2.40
N ASN A 112 24.19 5.11 3.49
CA ASN A 112 24.89 4.97 4.76
C ASN A 112 25.21 3.48 4.94
N ALA A 113 26.44 3.11 5.31
CA ALA A 113 26.93 1.73 5.21
C ALA A 113 26.05 0.66 5.93
N GLY A 114 25.02 1.07 6.68
CA GLY A 114 23.96 0.22 7.23
C GLY A 114 22.67 0.05 6.40
N ASN A 115 22.50 0.67 5.23
CA ASN A 115 21.26 0.64 4.44
C ASN A 115 21.28 -0.35 3.24
N ARG A 116 22.47 -0.88 2.90
CA ARG A 116 22.62 -1.87 1.82
C ARG A 116 21.86 -3.16 2.14
N GLY A 117 20.74 -3.37 1.47
CA GLY A 117 20.01 -4.64 1.45
C GLY A 117 19.07 -4.88 2.63
N LYS A 118 18.68 -3.83 3.35
CA LYS A 118 17.61 -3.91 4.35
C LYS A 118 16.25 -4.06 3.66
N LYS A 119 15.39 -4.88 4.26
CA LYS A 119 14.02 -5.07 3.79
C LYS A 119 13.20 -3.83 4.11
N LYS A 120 12.37 -3.36 3.17
CA LYS A 120 11.37 -2.34 3.48
C LYS A 120 10.22 -3.00 4.27
N ARG A 121 9.99 -2.53 5.48
CA ARG A 121 8.94 -2.96 6.40
C ARG A 121 7.76 -1.98 6.31
N LEU A 122 6.58 -2.50 5.95
CA LEU A 122 5.37 -1.72 5.73
C LEU A 122 4.31 -2.17 6.74
N MET A 123 3.84 -1.28 7.62
CA MET A 123 2.69 -1.55 8.46
C MET A 123 1.49 -0.76 7.98
N PHE A 124 0.36 -1.43 7.78
CA PHE A 124 -0.90 -0.80 7.44
C PHE A 124 -1.89 -0.94 8.60
N ALA A 125 -2.24 0.18 9.23
CA ALA A 125 -3.25 0.27 10.28
C ALA A 125 -4.59 0.68 9.66
N MET A 126 -5.54 -0.25 9.60
CA MET A 126 -6.81 -0.16 8.89
C MET A 126 -7.96 0.17 9.84
N ASP A 127 -8.70 1.24 9.59
CA ASP A 127 -9.94 1.52 10.31
C ASP A 127 -10.97 0.42 10.02
N VAL A 128 -11.27 -0.41 11.02
CA VAL A 128 -12.29 -1.46 11.00
C VAL A 128 -13.36 -1.17 12.05
N SER A 129 -13.65 0.11 12.27
CA SER A 129 -14.66 0.56 13.23
C SER A 129 -16.09 0.35 12.73
N GLY A 130 -17.06 0.47 13.65
CA GLY A 130 -18.48 0.33 13.32
C GLY A 130 -19.00 1.35 12.32
N SER A 131 -18.38 2.55 12.21
CA SER A 131 -18.76 3.53 11.19
C SER A 131 -18.43 3.05 9.78
N MET A 132 -17.36 2.27 9.62
CA MET A 132 -17.00 1.66 8.35
C MET A 132 -18.13 0.82 7.79
N TYR A 133 -18.69 -0.08 8.61
CA TYR A 133 -19.81 -0.93 8.19
C TYR A 133 -21.13 -0.15 8.05
N ARG A 134 -21.46 0.72 9.02
CA ARG A 134 -22.77 1.40 9.06
C ARG A 134 -22.98 2.39 7.92
N PHE A 135 -21.95 3.18 7.58
CA PHE A 135 -22.04 4.19 6.53
C PHE A 135 -21.67 3.68 5.15
N ASN A 136 -21.22 2.43 5.07
CA ASN A 136 -20.78 1.81 3.84
C ASN A 136 -21.81 1.89 2.70
N SER A 137 -23.08 1.62 2.99
CA SER A 137 -24.16 1.70 2.00
C SER A 137 -24.35 3.10 1.39
N GLN A 138 -23.80 4.14 2.01
CA GLN A 138 -23.91 5.53 1.57
C GLN A 138 -22.71 5.96 0.72
N ASP A 139 -21.49 5.53 1.07
CA ASP A 139 -20.25 6.05 0.44
C ASP A 139 -19.20 5.00 0.08
N GLY A 140 -19.49 3.72 0.31
CA GLY A 140 -18.63 2.58 -0.01
C GLY A 140 -17.30 2.57 0.76
N ARG A 141 -17.21 3.23 1.92
CA ARG A 141 -15.94 3.35 2.67
C ARG A 141 -15.31 2.02 3.09
N LEU A 142 -16.13 1.05 3.50
CA LEU A 142 -15.64 -0.29 3.84
C LEU A 142 -15.27 -1.06 2.57
N GLU A 143 -16.06 -1.02 1.50
CA GLU A 143 -15.64 -1.63 0.22
C GLU A 143 -14.29 -1.07 -0.24
N ARG A 144 -14.10 0.26 -0.21
CA ARG A 144 -12.86 0.91 -0.60
C ARG A 144 -11.69 0.47 0.28
N LEU A 145 -11.88 0.36 1.60
CA LEU A 145 -10.86 -0.18 2.50
C LEU A 145 -10.48 -1.62 2.11
N LEU A 146 -11.46 -2.49 1.85
CA LEU A 146 -11.23 -3.88 1.49
C LEU A 146 -10.54 -4.00 0.12
N GLU A 147 -10.89 -3.15 -0.84
CA GLU A 147 -10.22 -3.03 -2.15
C GLU A 147 -8.76 -2.59 -1.97
N CYS A 148 -8.47 -1.60 -1.12
CA CYS A 148 -7.12 -1.21 -0.75
C CYS A 148 -6.33 -2.37 -0.09
N THR A 149 -6.94 -3.08 0.86
CA THR A 149 -6.32 -4.23 1.52
C THR A 149 -6.02 -5.36 0.54
N MET A 150 -6.96 -5.70 -0.34
CA MET A 150 -6.74 -6.69 -1.40
C MET A 150 -5.60 -6.25 -2.33
N MET A 151 -5.58 -4.98 -2.72
CA MET A 151 -4.55 -4.42 -3.58
C MET A 151 -3.15 -4.56 -2.96
N ILE A 152 -3.02 -4.27 -1.67
CA ILE A 152 -1.76 -4.42 -0.93
C ILE A 152 -1.30 -5.88 -0.96
N MET A 153 -2.18 -6.83 -0.60
CA MET A 153 -1.84 -8.25 -0.55
C MET A 153 -1.47 -8.81 -1.94
N GLU A 154 -2.22 -8.46 -2.98
CA GLU A 154 -1.96 -8.90 -4.36
C GLU A 154 -0.72 -8.25 -4.98
N ALA A 155 -0.47 -6.98 -4.68
CA ALA A 155 0.70 -6.28 -5.20
C ALA A 155 2.00 -6.72 -4.55
N LEU A 156 1.98 -7.03 -3.24
CA LEU A 156 3.15 -7.52 -2.51
C LEU A 156 3.42 -9.02 -2.71
N ASP A 157 2.48 -9.76 -3.31
CA ASP A 157 2.67 -11.17 -3.64
C ASP A 157 3.87 -11.37 -4.58
N GLY A 158 4.80 -12.24 -4.19
CA GLY A 158 6.09 -12.45 -4.86
C GLY A 158 7.15 -11.36 -4.62
N PHE A 159 6.84 -10.30 -3.87
CA PHE A 159 7.81 -9.32 -3.39
C PHE A 159 8.19 -9.53 -1.91
N THR A 160 7.36 -10.25 -1.15
CA THR A 160 7.63 -10.64 0.24
C THR A 160 8.83 -11.58 0.34
N GLY A 161 9.70 -11.35 1.33
CA GLY A 161 10.88 -12.18 1.54
C GLY A 161 12.10 -11.31 1.84
N ALA A 162 13.08 -11.27 0.92
CA ALA A 162 14.30 -10.47 1.11
C ALA A 162 14.14 -8.97 0.80
N LYS A 163 12.99 -8.54 0.28
CA LYS A 163 12.81 -7.17 -0.26
C LYS A 163 11.81 -6.35 0.54
N TYR A 164 10.63 -6.94 0.77
CA TYR A 164 9.57 -6.34 1.54
C TYR A 164 9.09 -7.29 2.63
N GLU A 165 8.69 -6.71 3.76
CA GLU A 165 7.85 -7.35 4.77
C GLU A 165 6.69 -6.42 5.07
N TYR A 166 5.50 -6.97 5.27
CA TYR A 166 4.36 -6.16 5.61
C TYR A 166 3.51 -6.78 6.71
N SER A 167 2.77 -5.92 7.40
CA SER A 167 1.78 -6.27 8.40
C SER A 167 0.51 -5.47 8.14
N ILE A 168 -0.63 -6.08 8.42
CA ILE A 168 -1.94 -5.44 8.37
C ILE A 168 -2.59 -5.62 9.73
N VAL A 169 -2.83 -4.51 10.40
CA VAL A 169 -3.54 -4.45 11.68
C VAL A 169 -4.78 -3.58 11.54
N GLY A 170 -5.83 -3.89 12.29
CA GLY A 170 -7.03 -3.08 12.39
C GLY A 170 -7.02 -2.21 13.64
N HIS A 171 -7.75 -1.11 13.59
CA HIS A 171 -8.15 -0.36 14.78
C HIS A 171 -9.66 -0.12 14.76
N SER A 172 -10.28 -0.11 15.94
CA SER A 172 -11.72 0.13 16.13
C SER A 172 -11.98 0.52 17.58
N GLY A 173 -13.25 0.72 17.96
CA GLY A 173 -13.62 0.90 19.36
C GLY A 173 -13.25 -0.27 20.29
N ASP A 174 -12.98 -1.48 19.78
CA ASP A 174 -12.58 -2.62 20.62
C ASP A 174 -11.11 -2.56 21.04
N SER A 175 -10.22 -2.15 20.12
CA SER A 175 -8.77 -2.21 20.31
C SER A 175 -8.04 -1.30 19.31
N PRO A 176 -6.91 -0.69 19.70
CA PRO A 176 -6.00 0.02 18.79
C PRO A 176 -5.24 -0.91 17.83
N SER A 177 -5.18 -2.21 18.13
CA SER A 177 -4.43 -3.18 17.31
C SER A 177 -5.15 -4.52 17.24
N ILE A 178 -5.60 -4.88 16.04
CA ILE A 178 -6.31 -6.13 15.71
C ILE A 178 -5.54 -6.82 14.59
N PRO A 179 -4.80 -7.91 14.84
CA PRO A 179 -3.92 -8.49 13.84
C PRO A 179 -4.71 -9.18 12.71
N PHE A 180 -4.48 -8.77 11.46
CA PHE A 180 -5.04 -9.44 10.27
C PHE A 180 -3.97 -10.20 9.49
N VAL A 181 -2.81 -9.60 9.28
CA VAL A 181 -1.62 -10.19 8.65
C VAL A 181 -0.41 -9.83 9.50
N GLU A 182 0.32 -10.82 9.99
CA GLU A 182 1.54 -10.57 10.78
C GLU A 182 2.77 -10.45 9.88
N PHE A 183 3.80 -9.74 10.34
CA PHE A 183 5.09 -9.72 9.65
C PHE A 183 5.63 -11.14 9.47
N GLY A 184 6.14 -11.41 8.27
CA GLY A 184 6.66 -12.73 7.91
C GLY A 184 5.60 -13.82 7.68
N GLN A 185 4.31 -13.50 7.84
CA GLN A 185 3.18 -14.41 7.62
C GLN A 185 2.16 -13.82 6.63
N PRO A 186 2.56 -13.46 5.39
CA PRO A 186 1.60 -13.04 4.38
C PRO A 186 0.69 -14.21 3.98
N PRO A 187 -0.59 -13.95 3.62
CA PRO A 187 -1.49 -14.98 3.13
C PRO A 187 -0.95 -15.66 1.86
N GLU A 188 -0.84 -16.98 1.90
CA GLU A 188 -0.13 -17.78 0.90
C GLU A 188 -0.92 -17.92 -0.41
N ASN A 189 -2.24 -17.81 -0.32
CA ASN A 189 -3.14 -18.07 -1.43
C ASN A 189 -4.36 -17.14 -1.41
N ARG A 190 -5.14 -17.20 -2.49
CA ARG A 190 -6.34 -16.37 -2.69
C ARG A 190 -7.40 -16.57 -1.61
N LYS A 191 -7.55 -17.79 -1.12
CA LYS A 191 -8.51 -18.12 -0.06
C LYS A 191 -8.14 -17.41 1.24
N GLU A 192 -6.88 -17.42 1.62
CA GLU A 192 -6.40 -16.72 2.82
C GLU A 192 -6.54 -15.20 2.70
N ARG A 193 -6.26 -14.63 1.52
CA ARG A 193 -6.51 -13.20 1.24
C ARG A 193 -7.99 -12.86 1.41
N LEU A 194 -8.89 -13.69 0.89
CA LEU A 194 -10.32 -13.51 1.09
C LEU A 194 -10.71 -13.61 2.57
N LYS A 195 -10.15 -14.57 3.31
CA LYS A 195 -10.39 -14.72 4.76
C LYS A 195 -9.97 -13.47 5.54
N VAL A 196 -8.87 -12.81 5.17
CA VAL A 196 -8.47 -11.53 5.76
C VAL A 196 -9.60 -10.50 5.59
N LEU A 197 -10.13 -10.33 4.39
CA LEU A 197 -11.23 -9.40 4.11
C LEU A 197 -12.51 -9.76 4.88
N GLN A 198 -12.87 -11.04 4.92
CA GLN A 198 -14.03 -11.52 5.67
C GLN A 198 -13.90 -11.23 7.17
N ARG A 199 -12.70 -11.40 7.74
CA ARG A 199 -12.42 -11.04 9.14
C ARG A 199 -12.56 -9.54 9.38
N MET A 200 -12.09 -8.69 8.46
CA MET A 200 -12.24 -7.24 8.55
C MET A 200 -13.72 -6.82 8.50
N VAL A 201 -14.51 -7.41 7.60
CA VAL A 201 -15.97 -7.16 7.52
C VAL A 201 -16.67 -7.58 8.81
N ALA A 202 -16.41 -8.80 9.27
CA ALA A 202 -17.01 -9.33 10.50
C ALA A 202 -16.65 -8.46 11.70
N HIS A 203 -15.38 -8.07 11.84
CA HIS A 203 -14.94 -7.17 12.90
C HIS A 203 -15.68 -5.82 12.86
N SER A 204 -15.70 -5.17 11.69
CA SER A 204 -16.38 -3.89 11.50
C SER A 204 -17.88 -3.96 11.80
N GLN A 205 -18.51 -5.11 11.57
CA GLN A 205 -19.93 -5.32 11.85
C GLN A 205 -20.25 -5.46 13.33
N TYR A 206 -19.37 -6.08 14.12
CA TYR A 206 -19.65 -6.50 15.50
C TYR A 206 -18.85 -5.75 16.57
N CYS A 207 -17.88 -4.92 16.20
CA CYS A 207 -17.08 -4.16 17.16
C CYS A 207 -17.92 -3.16 17.97
N ILE A 208 -17.45 -2.84 19.18
CA ILE A 208 -18.07 -1.79 19.99
C ILE A 208 -17.83 -0.41 19.37
N SER A 209 -18.74 0.53 19.68
CA SER A 209 -18.52 1.92 19.33
C SER A 209 -17.39 2.52 20.16
N GLY A 210 -16.50 3.24 19.50
CA GLY A 210 -15.35 3.90 20.10
C GLY A 210 -14.35 4.20 19.00
N ASP A 211 -13.28 4.89 19.36
CA ASP A 211 -12.19 5.20 18.46
C ASP A 211 -10.88 5.07 19.21
N HIS A 212 -9.93 4.39 18.58
CA HIS A 212 -8.56 4.25 19.05
C HIS A 212 -7.57 4.68 17.95
N THR A 213 -7.97 5.61 17.06
CA THR A 213 -7.20 5.99 15.87
C THR A 213 -5.83 6.57 16.23
N VAL A 214 -5.76 7.45 17.23
CA VAL A 214 -4.48 8.03 17.70
C VAL A 214 -3.63 6.96 18.38
N GLU A 215 -4.22 6.16 19.27
CA GLU A 215 -3.53 5.08 19.98
C GLU A 215 -3.03 4.00 19.02
N ALA A 216 -3.78 3.70 17.96
CA ALA A 216 -3.39 2.76 16.90
C ALA A 216 -2.19 3.27 16.13
N LEU A 217 -2.17 4.56 15.79
CA LEU A 217 -1.02 5.18 15.14
C LEU A 217 0.21 5.15 16.05
N ASP A 218 0.04 5.51 17.32
CA ASP A 218 1.12 5.51 18.31
C ASP A 218 1.73 4.11 18.48
N GLN A 219 0.88 3.09 18.67
CA GLN A 219 1.32 1.70 18.76
C GLN A 219 1.98 1.20 17.47
N ALA A 220 1.47 1.57 16.30
CA ALA A 220 2.06 1.20 15.02
C ALA A 220 3.44 1.82 14.82
N MET A 221 3.59 3.12 15.16
CA MET A 221 4.86 3.84 15.11
C MET A 221 5.87 3.21 16.08
N ALA A 222 5.49 2.99 17.35
CA ALA A 222 6.36 2.37 18.35
C ALA A 222 6.79 0.95 17.95
N THR A 223 5.85 0.11 17.48
CA THR A 223 6.16 -1.26 17.02
C THR A 223 7.16 -1.28 15.87
N MET A 224 7.10 -0.28 14.99
CA MET A 224 8.04 -0.14 13.88
C MET A 224 9.39 0.42 14.34
N GLY A 225 9.38 1.39 15.27
CA GLY A 225 10.55 2.04 15.85
C GLY A 225 11.41 1.11 16.71
N ASP A 226 10.78 0.20 17.46
CA ASP A 226 11.43 -0.77 18.36
C ASP A 226 12.26 -1.84 17.62
N SER A 227 12.13 -1.96 16.30
CA SER A 227 12.94 -2.91 15.56
C SER A 227 14.39 -2.45 15.46
N SER A 228 15.34 -3.39 15.61
CA SER A 228 16.77 -3.11 15.47
C SER A 228 17.18 -2.59 14.09
N ASP A 229 16.31 -2.78 13.10
CA ASP A 229 16.48 -2.33 11.72
C ASP A 229 15.65 -1.09 11.39
N SER A 230 15.06 -0.42 12.38
CA SER A 230 14.29 0.81 12.17
C SER A 230 15.18 1.86 11.51
N ASP A 231 14.64 2.40 10.42
CA ASP A 231 15.30 3.33 9.51
C ASP A 231 14.17 4.04 8.77
N PRO A 232 14.14 5.39 8.76
CA PRO A 232 13.04 6.13 8.13
C PRO A 232 12.91 5.80 6.64
N ASP A 233 13.97 5.29 6.01
CA ASP A 233 13.95 4.88 4.61
C ASP A 233 13.37 3.48 4.37
N ASN A 234 13.25 2.67 5.42
CA ASN A 234 12.78 1.29 5.32
C ASN A 234 11.57 0.97 6.18
N SER A 235 11.24 1.79 7.18
CA SER A 235 10.15 1.54 8.11
C SER A 235 9.03 2.52 7.86
N PHE A 236 7.91 2.01 7.34
CA PHE A 236 6.76 2.84 6.96
C PHE A 236 5.51 2.41 7.70
N VAL A 237 4.77 3.38 8.24
CA VAL A 237 3.44 3.17 8.82
C VAL A 237 2.42 3.94 8.00
N PHE A 238 1.36 3.26 7.56
CA PHE A 238 0.23 3.86 6.88
C PHE A 238 -1.02 3.66 7.72
N LEU A 239 -1.61 4.76 8.21
CA LEU A 239 -2.89 4.73 8.90
C LEU A 239 -4.01 5.07 7.92
N LEU A 240 -4.96 4.16 7.71
CA LEU A 240 -6.15 4.40 6.92
C LEU A 240 -7.31 4.71 7.87
N SER A 241 -7.98 5.86 7.66
CA SER A 241 -9.10 6.33 8.50
C SER A 241 -10.27 6.83 7.67
N ASP A 242 -11.49 6.64 8.18
CA ASP A 242 -12.72 7.17 7.58
C ASP A 242 -12.92 8.69 7.74
N ALA A 243 -11.93 9.36 8.33
CA ALA A 243 -11.85 10.79 8.59
C ALA A 243 -12.90 11.35 9.56
N ASN A 244 -13.62 10.51 10.32
CA ASN A 244 -14.59 10.97 11.33
C ASN A 244 -13.94 11.43 12.65
N LEU A 245 -12.77 12.06 12.62
CA LEU A 245 -11.98 12.41 13.81
C LEU A 245 -12.76 13.34 14.75
N GLN A 246 -13.48 14.33 14.22
CA GLN A 246 -14.19 15.32 15.05
C GLN A 246 -15.30 14.67 15.88
N ARG A 247 -15.93 13.62 15.35
CA ARG A 247 -17.02 12.90 16.03
C ARG A 247 -16.55 12.21 17.30
N TYR A 248 -15.29 11.80 17.33
CA TYR A 248 -14.66 11.15 18.46
C TYR A 248 -13.85 12.12 19.33
N GLY A 249 -13.89 13.43 19.02
CA GLY A 249 -13.19 14.45 19.78
C GLY A 249 -11.68 14.47 19.53
N ILE A 250 -11.23 13.91 18.41
CA ILE A 250 -9.81 13.83 18.07
C ILE A 250 -9.39 15.09 17.32
N ASP A 251 -8.39 15.78 17.85
CA ASP A 251 -7.73 16.86 17.13
C ASP A 251 -6.75 16.25 16.11
N PRO A 252 -6.87 16.54 14.80
CA PRO A 252 -5.90 16.07 13.80
C PRO A 252 -4.44 16.44 14.12
N ALA A 253 -4.20 17.48 14.92
CA ALA A 253 -2.86 17.82 15.40
C ALA A 253 -2.26 16.73 16.29
N GLU A 254 -3.06 15.93 17.01
CA GLU A 254 -2.59 14.79 17.79
C GLU A 254 -1.96 13.73 16.88
N LEU A 255 -2.64 13.37 15.78
CA LEU A 255 -2.06 12.48 14.77
C LEU A 255 -0.76 13.05 14.20
N GLY A 256 -0.74 14.36 13.91
CA GLY A 256 0.46 15.05 13.45
C GLY A 256 1.63 14.94 14.42
N ASN A 257 1.38 15.07 15.73
CA ASN A 257 2.40 14.92 16.76
C ASN A 257 2.88 13.47 16.88
N THR A 258 1.98 12.49 16.82
CA THR A 258 2.32 11.06 16.84
C THR A 258 3.21 10.67 15.65
N LEU A 259 2.94 11.21 14.45
CA LEU A 259 3.76 10.97 13.26
C LEU A 259 5.22 11.46 13.42
N LEU A 260 5.45 12.45 14.29
CA LEU A 260 6.77 13.01 14.57
C LEU A 260 7.47 12.34 15.77
N GLY A 261 6.79 11.42 16.46
CA GLY A 261 7.28 10.78 17.69
C GLY A 261 8.43 9.80 17.47
N GLU A 262 8.47 9.14 16.30
CA GLU A 262 9.43 8.08 15.99
C GLU A 262 10.33 8.46 14.79
N PRO A 263 11.53 9.03 15.02
CA PRO A 263 12.42 9.48 13.93
C PRO A 263 12.90 8.35 12.99
N GLY A 264 12.83 7.10 13.45
CA GLY A 264 13.21 5.90 12.69
C GLY A 264 12.10 5.36 11.79
N VAL A 265 10.94 6.02 11.75
CA VAL A 265 9.75 5.52 11.05
C VAL A 265 9.10 6.64 10.24
N THR A 266 8.84 6.39 8.96
CA THR A 266 8.06 7.29 8.12
C THR A 266 6.57 6.95 8.26
N GLY A 267 5.83 7.77 9.01
CA GLY A 267 4.38 7.64 9.15
C GLY A 267 3.60 8.45 8.12
N HIS A 268 2.45 7.93 7.69
CA HIS A 268 1.52 8.64 6.79
C HIS A 268 0.05 8.31 7.08
N VAL A 269 -0.80 9.34 7.11
CA VAL A 269 -2.25 9.18 7.31
C VAL A 269 -3.01 9.30 5.98
N VAL A 270 -3.88 8.32 5.71
CA VAL A 270 -4.68 8.22 4.50
C VAL A 270 -6.16 8.30 4.87
N MET A 271 -6.79 9.41 4.51
CA MET A 271 -8.22 9.61 4.70
C MET A 271 -8.98 8.97 3.53
N ILE A 272 -9.65 7.84 3.78
CA ILE A 272 -10.31 7.04 2.73
C ILE A 272 -11.80 7.35 2.54
N ALA A 273 -12.36 8.17 3.43
CA ALA A 273 -13.71 8.69 3.30
C ALA A 273 -13.73 10.16 3.71
N SER A 274 -14.80 10.86 3.35
CA SER A 274 -15.01 12.23 3.81
C SER A 274 -16.48 12.53 3.95
N LEU A 275 -16.85 13.10 5.10
CA LEU A 275 -18.09 13.86 5.23
C LEU A 275 -17.75 15.33 4.95
N ALA A 276 -18.25 15.86 3.83
CA ALA A 276 -17.96 17.21 3.35
C ALA A 276 -16.44 17.48 3.18
N ASP A 277 -15.90 18.51 3.85
CA ASP A 277 -14.48 18.89 3.77
C ASP A 277 -13.68 18.46 5.01
N GLU A 278 -14.18 17.53 5.83
CA GLU A 278 -13.49 17.08 7.05
C GLU A 278 -12.11 16.49 6.75
N ALA A 279 -12.02 15.60 5.75
CA ALA A 279 -10.74 14.96 5.40
C ALA A 279 -9.67 15.99 4.99
N LYS A 280 -10.05 16.99 4.19
CA LYS A 280 -9.12 18.05 3.76
C LYS A 280 -8.67 18.92 4.93
N ARG A 281 -9.58 19.27 5.84
CA ARG A 281 -9.25 20.05 7.05
C ARG A 281 -8.28 19.27 7.94
N SER A 282 -8.52 17.99 8.15
CA SER A 282 -7.63 17.12 8.92
C SER A 282 -6.25 17.00 8.28
N VAL A 283 -6.18 16.80 6.95
CA VAL A 283 -4.92 16.78 6.20
C VAL A 283 -4.14 18.10 6.36
N ASN A 284 -4.82 19.25 6.26
CA ASN A 284 -4.18 20.56 6.39
C ASN A 284 -3.71 20.90 7.82
N ALA A 285 -4.22 20.21 8.83
CA ALA A 285 -3.84 20.38 10.23
C ALA A 285 -2.64 19.51 10.63
N MET A 286 -2.27 18.53 9.81
CA MET A 286 -1.08 17.70 10.00
C MET A 286 0.14 18.29 9.25
N PRO A 287 1.37 17.89 9.62
CA PRO A 287 2.57 18.32 8.91
C PRO A 287 2.50 18.06 7.39
N PRO A 288 3.03 18.97 6.55
CA PRO A 288 3.01 18.79 5.10
C PRO A 288 3.68 17.47 4.68
N GLY A 289 2.99 16.70 3.84
CA GLY A 289 3.50 15.43 3.32
C GLY A 289 3.25 14.21 4.19
N THR A 290 2.67 14.35 5.39
CA THR A 290 2.39 13.22 6.30
C THR A 290 0.93 12.76 6.26
N ALA A 291 0.08 13.41 5.46
CA ALA A 291 -1.31 13.06 5.32
C ALA A 291 -1.84 13.32 3.90
N SER A 292 -2.84 12.54 3.49
CA SER A 292 -3.47 12.64 2.17
C SER A 292 -4.90 12.12 2.18
N THR A 293 -5.68 12.50 1.17
CA THR A 293 -7.01 11.94 0.90
C THR A 293 -6.93 10.89 -0.20
N CYS A 294 -7.65 9.77 -0.04
CA CYS A 294 -7.76 8.69 -1.01
C CYS A 294 -9.24 8.31 -1.17
N MET A 295 -9.97 9.07 -1.99
CA MET A 295 -11.42 8.86 -2.18
C MET A 295 -11.74 7.81 -3.24
N ASP A 296 -10.71 7.34 -3.94
CA ASP A 296 -10.75 6.31 -4.96
C ASP A 296 -9.55 5.39 -4.71
N ALA A 297 -9.78 4.06 -4.65
CA ALA A 297 -8.72 3.08 -4.48
C ALA A 297 -7.62 3.24 -5.55
N GLY A 298 -7.98 3.74 -6.75
CA GLY A 298 -7.05 4.09 -7.82
C GLY A 298 -5.97 5.11 -7.47
N GLN A 299 -6.15 5.88 -6.40
CA GLN A 299 -5.19 6.87 -5.93
C GLN A 299 -4.09 6.25 -5.05
N LEU A 300 -4.36 5.09 -4.42
CA LEU A 300 -3.44 4.45 -3.48
C LEU A 300 -2.08 4.09 -4.12
N PRO A 301 -1.99 3.54 -5.34
CA PRO A 301 -0.70 3.24 -5.96
C PRO A 301 0.21 4.46 -6.10
N GLN A 302 -0.33 5.60 -6.57
CA GLN A 302 0.46 6.82 -6.74
C GLN A 302 0.84 7.45 -5.40
N LEU A 303 -0.03 7.35 -4.40
CA LEU A 303 0.26 7.77 -3.04
C LEU A 303 1.43 6.98 -2.44
N LEU A 304 1.35 5.65 -2.47
CA LEU A 304 2.42 4.76 -2.00
C LEU A 304 3.71 5.00 -2.78
N LYS A 305 3.64 5.19 -4.10
CA LYS A 305 4.81 5.57 -4.90
C LYS A 305 5.47 6.83 -4.38
N SER A 306 4.69 7.88 -4.14
CA SER A 306 5.21 9.17 -3.67
C SER A 306 5.94 9.00 -2.35
N ILE A 307 5.36 8.27 -1.39
CA ILE A 307 5.89 8.08 -0.04
C ILE A 307 7.12 7.17 -0.05
N LEU A 308 7.07 6.06 -0.79
CA LEU A 308 8.19 5.11 -0.88
C LEU A 308 9.36 5.67 -1.71
N SER A 309 9.10 6.58 -2.64
CA SER A 309 10.14 7.21 -3.47
C SER A 309 10.75 8.46 -2.82
N SER A 310 9.99 9.20 -2.00
CA SER A 310 10.51 10.38 -1.31
C SER A 310 11.61 10.05 -0.31
N SER A 311 11.64 8.82 0.20
CA SER A 311 12.75 8.29 1.01
C SER A 311 14.02 8.04 0.17
N ILE A 312 13.90 7.78 -1.13
CA ILE A 312 15.07 7.47 -1.99
C ILE A 312 15.75 8.74 -2.53
N ASP A 313 14.98 9.82 -2.68
CA ASP A 313 15.45 11.08 -3.28
C ASP A 313 16.03 12.08 -2.25
N GLN A 314 16.10 11.72 -0.96
CA GLN A 314 16.75 12.50 0.12
C GLN A 314 18.19 12.02 0.38
#